data_AF-A0A7Y1ULN4-F1
#
_entry.id   AF-A0A7Y1ULN4-F1
#
_cell.length_a   1.000
_cell.length_b   1.000
_cell.length_c   1.000
_cell.angle_alpha   90.00
_cell.angle_beta   90.00
_cell.angle_gamma   90.00
#
_symmetry.space_group_name_H-M   'P 1'
#
loop_
_entity.id
_entity.type
_entity.pdbx_description
1 polymer ?
#
loop_
_entity_poly.entity_id
_entity_poly.type
_entity_poly.pdbx_seq_one_letter_code
_entity_poly.pdbx_strand_id
1 'polypeptide(L)'
;MKTKLIIVVATAGAISTALLVGTSARADSHKAGEHKDDHKEHAKDAHDHADAHDHDSIPGPNGGKVLHEVDPHVELLVTKDRKIQITILDEDGKAAAPGKQDIFVVCGNRSAPTRMKFEKGETAFLSDKALPAGINIPAVVRIKMEPGDKTQTIRLNLNLEDCPTCEFKEYACVCDHSGDGDEDTHEKEKE
;
A
#
# COMPACT_ATOMS: atom_id res chain seq x y z
N MET A 1 -9.25 -22.64 -41.46
CA MET A 1 -9.02 -21.19 -41.25
C MET A 1 -7.56 -21.01 -40.90
N LYS A 2 -6.91 -20.02 -41.51
CA LYS A 2 -5.45 -19.93 -41.68
C LYS A 2 -4.74 -19.51 -40.38
N THR A 3 -3.84 -20.35 -39.93
CA THR A 3 -2.84 -20.11 -38.88
C THR A 3 -1.91 -18.98 -39.32
N LYS A 4 -1.73 -17.95 -38.48
CA LYS A 4 -0.65 -16.98 -38.63
C LYS A 4 0.28 -17.07 -37.42
N LEU A 5 1.45 -17.62 -37.73
CA LEU A 5 2.67 -17.62 -36.94
C LEU A 5 3.27 -16.20 -36.99
N ILE A 6 3.54 -15.59 -35.83
CA ILE A 6 4.31 -14.34 -35.73
C ILE A 6 5.54 -14.64 -34.87
N ILE A 7 6.68 -14.70 -35.56
CA ILE A 7 8.04 -14.59 -35.03
C ILE A 7 8.42 -13.11 -35.16
N VAL A 8 9.15 -12.53 -34.20
CA VAL A 8 10.26 -11.56 -34.39
C VAL A 8 10.69 -11.07 -32.99
N VAL A 9 11.83 -11.53 -32.46
CA VAL A 9 13.23 -11.05 -32.56
C VAL A 9 13.65 -10.44 -31.22
N ALA A 10 14.52 -11.16 -30.53
CA ALA A 10 15.27 -10.68 -29.38
C ALA A 10 16.40 -9.76 -29.86
N THR A 11 16.55 -8.60 -29.22
CA THR A 11 17.78 -7.81 -29.31
C THR A 11 18.32 -7.57 -27.91
N ALA A 12 19.50 -8.13 -27.68
CA ALA A 12 20.34 -7.88 -26.52
C ALA A 12 20.93 -6.46 -26.59
N GLY A 13 20.96 -5.76 -25.47
CA GLY A 13 21.67 -4.50 -25.28
C GLY A 13 22.30 -4.49 -23.90
N ALA A 14 23.63 -4.53 -23.87
CA ALA A 14 24.48 -4.53 -22.67
C ALA A 14 24.90 -3.09 -22.29
N ILE A 15 25.70 -2.99 -21.21
CA ILE A 15 26.54 -1.84 -20.78
C ILE A 15 25.75 -0.88 -19.84
N SER A 16 26.23 -0.43 -18.67
CA SER A 16 27.59 -0.09 -18.25
C SER A 16 27.78 -0.14 -16.73
N THR A 17 28.98 -0.51 -16.31
CA THR A 17 29.59 -0.39 -14.97
C THR A 17 29.86 1.05 -14.55
N ALA A 18 29.68 1.42 -13.27
CA ALA A 18 30.58 2.33 -12.54
C ALA A 18 30.16 2.64 -11.07
N LEU A 19 31.22 2.76 -10.24
CA LEU A 19 31.38 3.52 -8.98
C LEU A 19 30.77 2.99 -7.67
N LEU A 20 31.67 2.54 -6.78
CA LEU A 20 31.54 2.72 -5.33
C LEU A 20 32.87 3.23 -4.76
N VAL A 21 32.88 4.50 -4.37
CA VAL A 21 33.93 5.14 -3.58
C VAL A 21 33.62 4.88 -2.12
N GLY A 22 34.52 4.17 -1.43
CA GLY A 22 34.40 3.91 0.00
C GLY A 22 34.90 5.08 0.84
N THR A 23 34.08 5.53 1.79
CA THR A 23 34.53 6.28 2.96
C THR A 23 33.86 5.67 4.19
N SER A 24 34.67 5.25 5.16
CA SER A 24 34.21 4.87 6.50
C SER A 24 35.13 5.54 7.50
N ALA A 25 34.61 6.58 8.16
CA ALA A 25 35.22 7.18 9.33
C ALA A 25 34.40 6.76 10.56
N ARG A 26 35.14 6.36 11.59
CA ARG A 26 34.69 5.92 12.91
C ARG A 26 34.38 7.13 13.79
N ALA A 27 33.45 7.00 14.74
CA ALA A 27 33.60 7.58 16.07
C ALA A 27 32.59 6.96 17.06
N ASP A 28 33.10 6.09 17.92
CA ASP A 28 32.55 5.82 19.25
C ASP A 28 32.56 7.10 20.09
N SER A 29 31.49 7.35 20.84
CA SER A 29 31.54 8.11 22.09
C SER A 29 30.31 7.79 22.94
N HIS A 30 30.46 6.76 23.77
CA HIS A 30 29.63 6.58 24.96
C HIS A 30 29.96 7.70 25.96
N LYS A 31 28.94 8.43 26.43
CA LYS A 31 29.00 9.07 27.74
C LYS A 31 27.67 8.93 28.46
N ALA A 32 27.77 8.28 29.62
CA ALA A 32 26.73 8.14 30.61
C ALA A 32 26.32 9.50 31.20
N GLY A 33 25.04 9.60 31.52
CA GLY A 33 24.44 10.67 32.30
C GLY A 33 23.07 10.20 32.78
N GLU A 34 23.05 9.49 33.91
CA GLU A 34 21.84 9.30 34.71
C GLU A 34 21.36 10.67 35.21
N HIS A 35 20.08 10.97 35.08
CA HIS A 35 19.41 11.90 36.00
C HIS A 35 17.97 11.46 36.22
N LYS A 36 17.64 11.46 37.51
CA LYS A 36 16.40 11.00 38.14
C LYS A 36 15.24 11.96 37.92
N ASP A 37 14.06 11.40 38.16
CA ASP A 37 12.70 11.94 38.22
C ASP A 37 12.58 13.38 38.75
N ASP A 38 11.63 14.15 38.21
CA ASP A 38 10.61 14.87 39.00
C ASP A 38 9.52 15.49 38.09
N HIS A 39 8.28 15.42 38.59
CA HIS A 39 7.01 15.80 37.96
C HIS A 39 6.78 17.32 37.78
N LYS A 40 5.80 17.63 36.89
CA LYS A 40 4.96 18.86 36.83
C LYS A 40 5.69 20.05 36.17
N GLU A 41 5.17 20.72 35.15
CA GLU A 41 3.90 21.46 35.13
C GLU A 41 3.35 21.64 33.70
N HIS A 42 2.02 21.73 33.62
CA HIS A 42 1.25 22.01 32.41
C HIS A 42 1.51 23.43 31.90
N ALA A 43 2.22 23.57 30.79
CA ALA A 43 2.12 24.73 29.91
C ALA A 43 1.19 24.37 28.75
N LYS A 44 0.06 25.05 28.69
CA LYS A 44 -0.88 24.98 27.57
C LYS A 44 -0.27 25.72 26.38
N ASP A 45 0.53 25.01 25.59
CA ASP A 45 0.79 25.45 24.22
C ASP A 45 -0.46 25.14 23.41
N ALA A 46 -1.19 26.21 23.10
CA ALA A 46 -2.24 26.20 22.11
C ALA A 46 -1.61 25.80 20.78
N HIS A 47 -1.76 24.54 20.39
CA HIS A 47 -1.53 24.13 19.02
C HIS A 47 -2.62 24.80 18.18
N ASP A 48 -2.26 25.93 17.57
CA ASP A 48 -2.95 26.46 16.39
C ASP A 48 -2.90 25.36 15.32
N HIS A 49 -3.92 24.50 15.29
CA HIS A 49 -4.21 23.65 14.15
C HIS A 49 -4.86 24.52 13.07
N ALA A 50 -4.10 25.47 12.54
CA ALA A 50 -4.36 26.04 11.23
C ALA A 50 -3.84 25.06 10.19
N ASP A 51 -4.51 23.92 10.09
CA ASP A 51 -4.26 22.94 9.05
C ASP A 51 -5.61 22.70 8.36
N ALA A 52 -5.84 23.53 7.35
CA ALA A 52 -6.84 23.28 6.33
C ALA A 52 -6.33 22.09 5.49
N HIS A 53 -6.48 20.88 6.02
CA HIS A 53 -6.26 19.68 5.25
C HIS A 53 -7.57 19.32 4.55
N ASP A 54 -7.69 19.79 3.33
CA ASP A 54 -8.66 19.29 2.36
C ASP A 54 -8.23 17.86 1.98
N HIS A 55 -8.58 16.88 2.82
CA HIS A 55 -8.24 15.47 2.65
C HIS A 55 -9.22 14.76 1.72
N ASP A 56 -9.53 15.36 0.57
CA ASP A 56 -10.21 14.63 -0.50
C ASP A 56 -9.19 13.66 -1.11
N SER A 57 -9.11 12.44 -0.58
CA SER A 57 -8.35 11.36 -1.21
C SER A 57 -8.93 11.13 -2.61
N ILE A 58 -8.10 11.21 -3.64
CA ILE A 58 -8.57 10.95 -5.00
C ILE A 58 -8.59 9.42 -5.19
N PRO A 59 -9.72 8.81 -5.60
CA PRO A 59 -9.76 7.38 -5.86
C PRO A 59 -8.87 7.04 -7.05
N GLY A 60 -8.38 5.80 -7.10
CA GLY A 60 -7.61 5.35 -8.26
C GLY A 60 -8.45 5.36 -9.55
N PRO A 61 -7.80 5.39 -10.73
CA PRO A 61 -8.50 5.51 -12.02
C PRO A 61 -9.45 4.33 -12.33
N ASN A 62 -9.32 3.20 -11.63
CA ASN A 62 -10.21 2.05 -11.74
C ASN A 62 -11.19 1.92 -10.54
N GLY A 63 -11.25 2.90 -9.64
CA GLY A 63 -12.08 2.88 -8.43
C GLY A 63 -11.52 2.04 -7.29
N GLY A 64 -10.21 1.76 -7.30
CA GLY A 64 -9.48 1.06 -6.25
C GLY A 64 -8.78 2.01 -5.27
N LYS A 65 -8.12 1.42 -4.27
CA LYS A 65 -7.29 2.15 -3.30
C LYS A 65 -5.93 2.46 -3.92
N VAL A 66 -5.52 3.73 -3.94
CA VAL A 66 -4.14 4.12 -4.26
C VAL A 66 -3.24 3.84 -3.06
N LEU A 67 -2.12 3.17 -3.30
CA LEU A 67 -1.10 2.86 -2.31
C LEU A 67 0.06 3.86 -2.50
N HIS A 68 0.10 4.88 -1.65
CA HIS A 68 1.04 5.98 -1.74
C HIS A 68 2.43 5.65 -1.15
N GLU A 69 2.58 4.49 -0.48
CA GLU A 69 3.83 4.08 0.16
C GLU A 69 4.87 3.47 -0.82
N VAL A 70 4.49 3.36 -2.10
CA VAL A 70 5.38 2.94 -3.20
C VAL A 70 5.45 4.04 -4.26
N ASP A 71 6.61 4.18 -4.88
CA ASP A 71 6.84 5.13 -5.98
C ASP A 71 7.51 4.38 -7.15
N PRO A 72 6.93 4.39 -8.37
CA PRO A 72 5.61 4.92 -8.74
C PRO A 72 4.45 4.38 -7.90
N HIS A 73 3.44 5.23 -7.64
CA HIS A 73 2.22 4.82 -6.94
C HIS A 73 1.52 3.68 -7.67
N VAL A 74 0.78 2.87 -6.93
CA VAL A 74 -0.01 1.79 -7.51
C VAL A 74 -1.43 1.83 -6.98
N GLU A 75 -2.38 1.42 -7.81
CA GLU A 75 -3.76 1.22 -7.41
C GLU A 75 -4.03 -0.27 -7.18
N LEU A 76 -4.67 -0.59 -6.06
CA LEU A 76 -5.22 -1.90 -5.76
C LEU A 76 -6.73 -1.91 -5.95
N LEU A 77 -7.20 -2.77 -6.86
CA LEU A 77 -8.62 -2.99 -7.12
C LEU A 77 -8.99 -4.45 -6.86
N VAL A 78 -10.09 -4.67 -6.14
CA VAL A 78 -10.75 -5.97 -6.05
C VAL A 78 -11.78 -6.08 -7.18
N THR A 79 -11.50 -6.93 -8.15
CA THR A 79 -12.36 -7.17 -9.31
C THR A 79 -13.66 -7.92 -8.94
N LYS A 80 -14.62 -7.97 -9.87
CA LYS A 80 -15.88 -8.72 -9.70
C LYS A 80 -15.67 -10.22 -9.45
N ASP A 81 -14.61 -10.79 -10.01
CA ASP A 81 -14.22 -12.20 -9.80
C ASP A 81 -13.45 -12.41 -8.48
N ARG A 82 -13.42 -11.38 -7.61
CA ARG A 82 -12.69 -11.34 -6.34
C ARG A 82 -11.19 -11.53 -6.49
N LYS A 83 -10.64 -11.30 -7.69
CA LYS A 83 -9.19 -11.19 -7.91
C LYS A 83 -8.71 -9.79 -7.58
N ILE A 84 -7.49 -9.67 -7.08
CA ILE A 84 -6.79 -8.39 -6.98
C ILE A 84 -6.16 -8.06 -8.33
N GLN A 85 -6.40 -6.84 -8.77
CA GLN A 85 -5.71 -6.16 -9.86
C GLN A 85 -4.80 -5.07 -9.27
N ILE A 86 -3.55 -5.00 -9.73
CA ILE A 86 -2.62 -3.92 -9.39
C ILE A 86 -2.28 -3.13 -10.66
N THR A 87 -2.59 -1.84 -10.66
CA THR A 87 -2.30 -0.93 -11.76
C THR A 87 -1.17 0.01 -11.33
N ILE A 88 -0.14 0.17 -12.15
CA ILE A 88 0.92 1.17 -11.89
C ILE A 88 0.38 2.53 -12.30
N LEU A 89 0.64 3.57 -11.52
CA LEU A 89 0.19 4.93 -11.81
C LEU A 89 1.38 5.80 -12.25
N ASP A 90 1.15 6.70 -13.21
CA ASP A 90 2.08 7.76 -13.56
C ASP A 90 1.96 8.97 -12.60
N GLU A 91 2.77 10.00 -12.83
CA GLU A 91 2.77 11.24 -12.03
C GLU A 91 1.43 12.00 -12.07
N ASP A 92 0.60 11.76 -13.09
CA ASP A 92 -0.75 12.33 -13.23
C ASP A 92 -1.82 11.45 -12.54
N GLY A 93 -1.44 10.35 -11.90
CA GLY A 93 -2.36 9.37 -11.32
C GLY A 93 -3.09 8.49 -12.34
N LYS A 94 -2.63 8.45 -13.60
CA LYS A 94 -3.23 7.64 -14.66
C LYS A 94 -2.55 6.27 -14.76
N ALA A 95 -3.26 5.30 -15.32
CA ALA A 95 -2.73 3.95 -15.50
C ALA A 95 -1.52 3.94 -16.46
N ALA A 96 -0.40 3.40 -15.98
CA ALA A 96 0.82 3.14 -16.72
C ALA A 96 0.99 1.63 -16.99
N ALA A 97 1.69 1.30 -18.07
CA ALA A 97 1.92 -0.09 -18.46
C ALA A 97 2.75 -0.84 -17.40
N PRO A 98 2.39 -2.11 -17.07
CA PRO A 98 3.19 -2.95 -16.20
C PRO A 98 4.64 -3.10 -16.71
N GLY A 99 5.61 -2.94 -15.81
CA GLY A 99 7.05 -3.03 -16.05
C GLY A 99 7.64 -4.36 -15.59
N LYS A 100 8.69 -4.30 -14.75
CA LYS A 100 9.39 -5.46 -14.17
C LYS A 100 9.08 -5.68 -12.69
N GLN A 101 8.01 -5.05 -12.19
CA GLN A 101 7.63 -5.11 -10.79
C GLN A 101 7.42 -6.55 -10.33
N ASP A 102 7.84 -6.84 -9.11
CA ASP A 102 7.64 -8.13 -8.45
C ASP A 102 6.61 -7.96 -7.32
N ILE A 103 5.42 -8.54 -7.49
CA ILE A 103 4.26 -8.31 -6.63
C ILE A 103 3.83 -9.63 -5.99
N PHE A 104 3.71 -9.59 -4.66
CA PHE A 104 3.16 -10.69 -3.87
C PHE A 104 2.13 -10.17 -2.88
N VAL A 105 0.97 -10.82 -2.85
CA VAL A 105 -0.05 -10.55 -1.83
C VAL A 105 -0.27 -11.79 -0.98
N VAL A 106 -0.37 -11.58 0.32
CA VAL A 106 -0.79 -12.59 1.29
C VAL A 106 -2.03 -12.09 2.01
N CYS A 107 -3.10 -12.86 2.01
CA CYS A 107 -4.37 -12.44 2.61
C CYS A 107 -5.11 -13.57 3.33
N GLY A 108 -6.11 -13.18 4.12
CA GLY A 108 -6.98 -14.09 4.87
C GLY A 108 -6.43 -14.47 6.24
N ASN A 109 -6.83 -15.64 6.74
CA ASN A 109 -6.50 -16.08 8.09
C ASN A 109 -4.99 -16.34 8.24
N ARG A 110 -4.38 -15.79 9.30
CA ARG A 110 -2.96 -15.97 9.61
C ARG A 110 -2.54 -17.43 9.76
N SER A 111 -3.42 -18.30 10.26
CA SER A 111 -3.18 -19.73 10.42
C SER A 111 -3.26 -20.51 9.11
N ALA A 112 -3.91 -19.95 8.08
CA ALA A 112 -4.06 -20.56 6.75
C ALA A 112 -4.05 -19.47 5.66
N PRO A 113 -2.90 -18.82 5.41
CA PRO A 113 -2.84 -17.65 4.55
C PRO A 113 -2.98 -18.03 3.07
N THR A 114 -3.75 -17.24 2.34
CA THR A 114 -3.80 -17.31 0.87
C THR A 114 -2.64 -16.50 0.31
N ARG A 115 -1.69 -17.18 -0.33
CA ARG A 115 -0.55 -16.55 -1.03
C ARG A 115 -0.84 -16.46 -2.52
N MET A 116 -0.78 -15.25 -3.04
CA MET A 116 -1.09 -14.91 -4.42
C MET A 116 0.15 -14.45 -5.16
N LYS A 117 0.24 -14.87 -6.42
CA LYS A 117 1.19 -14.36 -7.41
C LYS A 117 0.43 -13.53 -8.42
N PHE A 118 1.15 -12.70 -9.15
CA PHE A 118 0.56 -11.81 -10.12
C PHE A 118 1.10 -12.10 -11.51
N GLU A 119 0.18 -12.19 -12.46
CA GLU A 119 0.46 -12.31 -13.87
C GLU A 119 0.39 -10.93 -14.51
N LYS A 120 1.38 -10.63 -15.36
CA LYS A 120 1.42 -9.38 -16.10
C LYS A 120 0.40 -9.42 -17.23
N GLY A 121 -0.61 -8.57 -17.16
CA GLY A 121 -1.54 -8.29 -18.25
C GLY A 121 -1.05 -7.14 -19.14
N GLU A 122 -1.94 -6.67 -20.02
CA GLU A 122 -1.65 -5.55 -20.92
C GLU A 122 -1.59 -4.21 -20.18
N THR A 123 -2.53 -3.98 -19.26
CA THR A 123 -2.71 -2.70 -18.56
C THR A 123 -2.47 -2.77 -17.05
N ALA A 124 -2.51 -3.98 -16.48
CA ALA A 124 -2.38 -4.19 -15.04
C ALA A 124 -1.83 -5.59 -14.74
N PHE A 125 -1.42 -5.81 -13.50
CA PHE A 125 -1.14 -7.13 -12.95
C PHE A 125 -2.41 -7.74 -12.38
N LEU A 126 -2.65 -9.04 -12.64
CA LEU A 126 -3.81 -9.75 -12.12
C LEU A 126 -3.38 -10.94 -11.28
N SER A 127 -4.01 -11.12 -10.12
CA SER A 127 -3.74 -12.25 -9.23
C SER A 127 -4.12 -13.61 -9.85
N ASP A 128 -3.31 -14.62 -9.54
CA ASP A 128 -3.50 -16.01 -9.93
C ASP A 128 -4.73 -16.64 -9.24
N LYS A 129 -5.09 -16.13 -8.06
CA LYS A 129 -6.18 -16.63 -7.21
C LYS A 129 -7.15 -15.53 -6.81
N ALA A 130 -8.41 -15.92 -6.58
CA ALA A 130 -9.38 -15.06 -5.93
C ALA A 130 -9.11 -14.94 -4.42
N LEU A 131 -9.59 -13.86 -3.81
CA LEU A 131 -9.57 -13.63 -2.37
C LEU A 131 -10.29 -14.78 -1.63
N PRO A 132 -9.82 -15.17 -0.43
CA PRO A 132 -10.53 -16.11 0.41
C PRO A 132 -11.92 -15.57 0.76
N ALA A 133 -12.87 -16.45 1.11
CA ALA A 133 -14.21 -16.01 1.50
C ALA A 133 -14.15 -15.05 2.70
N GLY A 134 -15.12 -14.13 2.77
CA GLY A 134 -15.20 -13.11 3.81
C GLY A 134 -15.33 -11.71 3.24
N ILE A 135 -15.73 -10.81 4.13
CA ILE A 135 -15.97 -9.40 3.85
C ILE A 135 -14.79 -8.55 4.33
N ASN A 136 -14.28 -8.84 5.53
CA ASN A 136 -13.10 -8.22 6.09
C ASN A 136 -11.90 -9.14 5.96
N ILE A 137 -11.00 -8.81 5.03
CA ILE A 137 -9.87 -9.67 4.68
C ILE A 137 -8.56 -8.93 4.93
N PRO A 138 -7.82 -9.26 6.01
CA PRO A 138 -6.48 -8.76 6.22
C PRO A 138 -5.58 -9.15 5.05
N ALA A 139 -4.85 -8.17 4.52
CA ALA A 139 -3.95 -8.34 3.39
C ALA A 139 -2.61 -7.65 3.65
N VAL A 140 -1.55 -8.30 3.18
CA VAL A 140 -0.20 -7.76 3.14
C VAL A 140 0.27 -7.78 1.71
N VAL A 141 0.50 -6.60 1.16
CA VAL A 141 1.02 -6.37 -0.18
C VAL A 141 2.52 -6.16 -0.07
N ARG A 142 3.30 -6.89 -0.87
CA ARG A 142 4.74 -6.75 -0.98
C ARG A 142 5.10 -6.46 -2.42
N ILE A 143 5.76 -5.34 -2.67
CA ILE A 143 6.08 -4.85 -4.00
C ILE A 143 7.55 -4.48 -4.06
N LYS A 144 8.19 -4.85 -5.17
CA LYS A 144 9.45 -4.26 -5.63
C LYS A 144 9.20 -3.64 -6.98
N MET A 145 9.63 -2.39 -7.18
CA MET A 145 9.38 -1.70 -8.44
C MET A 145 10.33 -2.16 -9.55
N GLU A 146 11.61 -2.30 -9.22
CA GLU A 146 12.62 -2.88 -10.10
C GLU A 146 13.36 -4.08 -9.45
N PRO A 147 13.97 -4.96 -10.26
CA PRO A 147 14.79 -6.04 -9.75
C PRO A 147 15.98 -5.51 -8.94
N GLY A 148 16.02 -5.85 -7.66
CA GLY A 148 17.08 -5.42 -6.73
C GLY A 148 16.62 -4.36 -5.72
N ASP A 149 15.44 -3.78 -5.91
CA ASP A 149 14.86 -2.82 -4.98
C ASP A 149 14.51 -3.46 -3.63
N LYS A 150 14.49 -2.60 -2.61
CA LYS A 150 13.92 -2.95 -1.31
C LYS A 150 12.45 -3.29 -1.48
N THR A 151 12.00 -4.32 -0.77
CA THR A 151 10.58 -4.70 -0.77
C THR A 151 9.80 -3.74 0.10
N GLN A 152 8.88 -3.00 -0.52
CA GLN A 152 7.89 -2.22 0.19
C GLN A 152 6.78 -3.15 0.68
N THR A 153 6.45 -3.06 1.96
CA THR A 153 5.42 -3.91 2.60
C THR A 153 4.31 -3.04 3.12
N ILE A 154 3.13 -3.17 2.52
CA ILE A 154 1.93 -2.42 2.87
C ILE A 154 0.94 -3.39 3.50
N ARG A 155 0.38 -3.01 4.66
CA ARG A 155 -0.63 -3.79 5.36
C ARG A 155 -1.95 -3.04 5.25
N LEU A 156 -2.99 -3.75 4.86
CA LEU A 156 -4.33 -3.18 4.72
C LEU A 156 -5.38 -4.23 5.09
N ASN A 157 -6.55 -3.77 5.51
CA ASN A 157 -7.72 -4.62 5.63
C ASN A 157 -8.64 -4.36 4.44
N LEU A 158 -8.87 -5.39 3.61
CA LEU A 158 -9.81 -5.30 2.50
C LEU A 158 -11.22 -5.50 3.06
N ASN A 159 -11.89 -4.41 3.48
CA ASN A 159 -13.32 -4.41 3.75
C ASN A 159 -14.10 -4.28 2.42
N LEU A 160 -14.82 -5.33 2.06
CA LEU A 160 -15.59 -5.43 0.81
C LEU A 160 -17.04 -4.95 0.94
N GLU A 161 -17.41 -4.37 2.09
CA GLU A 161 -18.68 -3.65 2.26
C GLU A 161 -18.73 -2.41 1.37
N ASP A 162 -19.94 -2.06 0.95
CA ASP A 162 -20.19 -0.79 0.28
C ASP A 162 -20.08 0.33 1.31
N CYS A 163 -19.38 1.39 0.94
CA CYS A 163 -19.32 2.57 1.77
C CYS A 163 -20.71 3.24 1.82
N PRO A 164 -21.21 3.65 3.00
CA PRO A 164 -22.53 4.28 3.10
C PRO A 164 -22.57 5.71 2.54
N THR A 165 -21.40 6.36 2.34
CA THR A 165 -21.34 7.77 1.92
C THR A 165 -20.68 8.00 0.56
N CYS A 166 -20.02 7.01 -0.03
CA CYS A 166 -19.45 7.11 -1.38
C CYS A 166 -19.75 5.84 -2.20
N GLU A 167 -19.47 5.87 -3.49
CA GLU A 167 -19.77 4.74 -4.39
C GLU A 167 -18.75 3.59 -4.32
N PHE A 168 -17.68 3.76 -3.55
CA PHE A 168 -16.60 2.78 -3.44
C PHE A 168 -16.87 1.76 -2.33
N LYS A 169 -16.13 0.66 -2.38
CA LYS A 169 -16.04 -0.25 -1.24
C LYS A 169 -15.26 0.41 -0.11
N GLU A 170 -15.51 0.00 1.13
CA GLU A 170 -14.81 0.51 2.32
C GLU A 170 -13.29 0.45 2.19
N TYR A 171 -12.73 -0.63 1.63
CA TYR A 171 -11.29 -0.71 1.38
C TYR A 171 -10.77 0.36 0.41
N ALA A 172 -11.61 0.94 -0.43
CA ALA A 172 -11.27 1.98 -1.39
C ALA A 172 -11.93 3.32 -1.03
N CYS A 173 -12.48 3.47 0.19
CA CYS A 173 -13.11 4.73 0.55
C CYS A 173 -12.11 5.88 0.53
N VAL A 174 -12.61 7.02 0.09
CA VAL A 174 -11.94 8.32 0.06
C VAL A 174 -12.59 9.34 1.01
N CYS A 175 -13.62 8.89 1.72
CA CYS A 175 -14.39 9.64 2.68
C CYS A 175 -13.67 9.72 4.04
N ASP A 176 -13.84 10.82 4.75
CA ASP A 176 -13.22 11.07 6.06
C ASP A 176 -13.99 10.44 7.25
N HIS A 177 -14.81 9.41 7.02
CA HIS A 177 -15.52 8.71 8.11
C HIS A 177 -14.80 7.46 8.61
N SER A 178 -13.54 7.28 8.21
CA SER A 178 -12.72 6.12 8.55
C SER A 178 -12.11 6.26 9.96
N GLY A 179 -12.98 6.44 10.95
CA GLY A 179 -12.76 6.59 12.39
C GLY A 179 -14.13 7.03 12.92
N ASP A 180 -14.88 6.27 13.72
CA ASP A 180 -14.49 5.76 15.01
C ASP A 180 -15.29 4.48 15.32
N GLY A 181 -14.57 3.40 15.60
CA GLY A 181 -15.10 2.29 16.38
C GLY A 181 -14.94 2.56 17.88
N ASP A 182 -15.22 3.78 18.33
CA ASP A 182 -15.23 4.11 19.74
C ASP A 182 -16.53 3.58 20.35
N GLU A 183 -16.41 2.40 20.97
CA GLU A 183 -17.37 1.91 21.92
C GLU A 183 -17.50 2.96 23.06
N ASP A 184 -18.54 3.79 22.98
CA ASP A 184 -19.00 4.66 24.07
C ASP A 184 -19.44 3.81 25.29
N THR A 185 -18.49 3.23 26.03
CA THR A 185 -18.75 2.72 27.38
C THR A 185 -18.63 3.88 28.36
N HIS A 186 -19.62 4.77 28.35
CA HIS A 186 -19.88 5.66 29.48
C HIS A 186 -20.43 4.85 30.67
N GLU A 187 -19.55 4.22 31.44
CA GLU A 187 -19.88 3.76 32.78
C GLU A 187 -20.10 4.99 33.68
N LYS A 188 -21.37 5.33 33.89
CA LYS A 188 -21.81 6.24 34.95
C LYS A 188 -21.71 5.50 36.28
N GLU A 189 -20.56 5.57 36.93
CA GLU A 189 -20.50 5.30 38.38
C GLU A 189 -21.08 6.51 39.11
N LYS A 190 -22.28 6.30 39.65
CA LYS A 190 -22.83 7.10 40.75
C LYS A 190 -22.17 6.65 42.03
N GLU A 191 -21.56 7.57 42.76
CA GLU A 191 -21.70 7.65 44.22
C GLU A 191 -21.67 9.09 44.70
#